data_AF-A0AAE7TGM6-F1
#
_entry.id   AF-A0AAE7TGM6-F1
#
_cell.length_a   1.000
_cell.length_b   1.000
_cell.length_c   1.000
_cell.angle_alpha   90.00
_cell.angle_beta   90.00
_cell.angle_gamma   90.00
#
_symmetry.space_group_name_H-M   'P 1'
#
loop_
_entity.id
_entity.type
_entity.pdbx_description
1 polymer ?
#
loop_
_entity_poly.entity_id
_entity_poly.type
_entity_poly.pdbx_seq_one_letter_code
_entity_poly.pdbx_strand_id
1 'polypeptide(L)'
;MRLLLTVRLLATCACFLAGGWGVFFLIHPDRETRLNGFATRILASDRFDRLEALLPELKTAELRVPCNPIELRSDVIIRTRLYEEAVAAADPKRADQQLMGAREALDETIACAPTEGFLWFIRYWIRINQGAPAGPELASLAMSYRLAPVEGWIAVRRNVYSLAVYELLAEDQKRAVRAEFATLVNSGLLATAVRNVLGAGWPIRDKLLSELEWTDPTMRYQFARMARAEGADLAVPGVKLRDPLGRQQ
;
A
#
# COMPACT_ATOMS: atom_id res chain seq x y z
N MET A 1 0.42 -61.37 12.63
CA MET A 1 1.72 -60.66 12.73
C MET A 1 2.12 -59.93 11.44
N ARG A 2 2.05 -60.56 10.26
CA ARG A 2 2.41 -59.91 8.97
C ARG A 2 1.60 -58.65 8.61
N LEU A 3 0.28 -58.65 8.87
CA LEU A 3 -0.61 -57.52 8.55
C LEU A 3 -0.31 -56.24 9.37
N LEU A 4 0.06 -56.39 10.65
CA LEU A 4 0.44 -55.26 11.52
C LEU A 4 1.79 -54.65 11.12
N LEU A 5 2.71 -55.47 10.61
CA LEU A 5 4.01 -55.00 10.12
C LEU A 5 3.86 -54.20 8.81
N THR A 6 3.03 -54.67 7.88
CA THR A 6 2.75 -53.97 6.62
C THR A 6 2.05 -52.62 6.84
N VAL A 7 1.08 -52.55 7.76
CA VAL A 7 0.39 -51.29 8.08
C VAL A 7 1.34 -50.27 8.72
N ARG A 8 2.25 -50.69 9.61
CA ARG A 8 3.24 -49.80 10.22
C ARG A 8 4.24 -49.25 9.19
N LEU A 9 4.75 -50.10 8.30
CA LEU A 9 5.66 -49.68 7.23
C LEU A 9 5.00 -48.66 6.29
N LEU A 10 3.75 -48.88 5.90
CA LEU A 10 3.01 -47.94 5.05
C LEU A 10 2.78 -46.59 5.75
N ALA A 11 2.40 -46.59 7.03
CA ALA A 11 2.21 -45.37 7.79
C ALA A 11 3.52 -44.56 7.93
N THR A 12 4.64 -45.23 8.19
CA THR A 12 5.95 -44.57 8.27
C THR A 12 6.38 -43.97 6.93
N CYS A 13 6.21 -44.70 5.82
CA CYS A 13 6.47 -44.15 4.48
C CYS A 13 5.58 -42.95 4.15
N ALA A 14 4.30 -42.98 4.51
CA ALA A 14 3.39 -41.85 4.31
C ALA A 14 3.84 -40.60 5.09
N CYS A 15 4.28 -40.75 6.34
CA CYS A 15 4.82 -39.64 7.13
C CYS A 15 6.11 -39.05 6.52
N PHE A 16 7.03 -39.88 6.04
CA PHE A 16 8.25 -39.39 5.39
C PHE A 16 7.97 -38.71 4.05
N LEU A 17 7.01 -39.21 3.27
CA LEU A 17 6.57 -38.56 2.02
C LEU A 17 5.88 -37.23 2.30
N ALA A 18 4.99 -37.15 3.28
CA ALA A 18 4.31 -35.91 3.67
C ALA A 18 5.30 -34.88 4.23
N GLY A 19 6.23 -35.31 5.11
CA GLY A 19 7.29 -34.44 5.65
C GLY A 19 8.25 -33.96 4.57
N GLY A 20 8.67 -34.85 3.67
CA GLY A 20 9.52 -34.49 2.52
C GLY A 20 8.85 -33.53 1.55
N TRP A 21 7.55 -33.72 1.29
CA TRP A 21 6.75 -32.82 0.46
C TRP A 21 6.66 -31.42 1.08
N GLY A 22 6.38 -31.32 2.39
CA GLY A 22 6.36 -30.05 3.11
C GLY A 22 7.70 -29.31 3.06
N VAL A 23 8.82 -30.01 3.30
CA VAL A 23 10.16 -29.44 3.24
C VAL A 23 10.52 -28.96 1.82
N PHE A 24 10.13 -29.70 0.78
CA PHE A 24 10.41 -29.33 -0.61
C PHE A 24 9.74 -28.00 -1.00
N PHE A 25 8.45 -27.82 -0.68
CA PHE A 25 7.71 -26.58 -0.99
C PHE A 25 8.17 -25.38 -0.16
N LEU A 26 8.67 -25.61 1.06
CA LEU A 26 9.27 -24.55 1.87
C LEU A 26 10.60 -24.06 1.30
N ILE A 27 11.41 -24.96 0.73
CA ILE A 27 12.71 -24.61 0.13
C ILE A 27 12.53 -24.03 -1.28
N HIS A 28 11.51 -24.48 -2.01
CA HIS A 28 11.18 -24.04 -3.36
C HIS A 28 9.75 -23.50 -3.39
N PRO A 29 9.50 -22.33 -2.76
CA PRO A 29 8.20 -21.70 -2.86
C PRO A 29 7.88 -21.49 -4.33
N ASP A 30 6.62 -21.75 -4.68
CA ASP A 30 6.14 -21.47 -6.01
C ASP A 30 6.27 -19.97 -6.33
N ARG A 31 6.25 -19.65 -7.62
CA ARG A 31 6.40 -18.28 -8.10
C ARG A 31 5.40 -17.32 -7.44
N GLU A 32 4.15 -17.74 -7.29
CA GLU A 32 3.11 -16.93 -6.65
C GLU A 32 3.51 -16.54 -5.22
N THR A 33 3.90 -17.52 -4.40
CA THR A 33 4.35 -17.29 -3.02
C THR A 33 5.57 -16.38 -2.97
N ARG A 34 6.53 -16.56 -3.89
CA ARG A 34 7.72 -15.71 -3.97
C ARG A 34 7.38 -14.26 -4.32
N LEU A 35 6.69 -14.03 -5.44
CA LEU A 35 6.33 -12.70 -5.91
C LEU A 35 5.46 -11.96 -4.88
N ASN A 36 4.47 -12.65 -4.31
CA ASN A 36 3.63 -12.09 -3.25
C ASN A 36 4.43 -11.77 -1.98
N GLY A 37 5.44 -12.59 -1.64
CA GLY A 37 6.35 -12.32 -0.52
C GLY A 37 7.15 -11.03 -0.72
N PHE A 38 7.69 -10.79 -1.91
CA PHE A 38 8.35 -9.52 -2.24
C PHE A 38 7.38 -8.35 -2.20
N ALA A 39 6.21 -8.48 -2.85
CA ALA A 39 5.19 -7.43 -2.88
C ALA A 39 4.75 -7.03 -1.46
N THR A 40 4.46 -7.99 -0.59
CA THR A 40 4.07 -7.75 0.81
C THR A 40 5.14 -6.97 1.56
N ARG A 41 6.41 -7.34 1.39
CA ARG A 41 7.54 -6.65 2.03
C ARG A 41 7.78 -5.24 1.46
N ILE A 42 7.61 -5.05 0.15
CA ILE A 42 7.62 -3.72 -0.48
C ILE A 42 6.55 -2.82 0.13
N LEU A 43 5.33 -3.34 0.32
CA LEU A 43 4.24 -2.61 0.97
C LEU A 43 4.54 -2.28 2.44
N ALA A 44 5.28 -3.14 3.13
CA ALA A 44 5.82 -2.88 4.46
C ALA A 44 7.01 -1.88 4.46
N SER A 45 7.38 -1.32 3.30
CA SER A 45 8.49 -0.39 3.11
C SER A 45 9.89 -0.99 3.35
N ASP A 46 10.04 -2.30 3.18
CA ASP A 46 11.37 -2.94 3.18
C ASP A 46 12.23 -2.44 2.01
N ARG A 47 13.54 -2.42 2.23
CA ARG A 47 14.53 -2.11 1.19
C ARG A 47 15.04 -3.39 0.53
N PHE A 48 15.36 -3.29 -0.75
CA PHE A 48 15.85 -4.38 -1.55
C PHE A 48 17.01 -3.91 -2.43
N ASP A 49 18.07 -4.71 -2.50
CA ASP A 49 19.24 -4.36 -3.30
C ASP A 49 19.12 -4.79 -4.76
N ARG A 50 18.22 -5.74 -5.06
CA ARG A 50 18.17 -6.45 -6.36
C ARG A 50 16.75 -6.85 -6.81
N LEU A 51 15.80 -5.91 -6.80
CA LEU A 51 14.44 -6.19 -7.32
C LEU A 51 14.42 -6.50 -8.83
N GLU A 52 15.37 -5.95 -9.59
CA GLU A 52 15.43 -6.15 -11.05
C GLU A 52 15.68 -7.61 -11.45
N ALA A 53 16.28 -8.40 -10.56
CA ALA A 53 16.46 -9.83 -10.79
C ALA A 53 15.12 -10.58 -10.93
N LEU A 54 14.01 -9.98 -10.48
CA LEU A 54 12.66 -10.54 -10.61
C LEU A 54 12.02 -10.28 -11.97
N LEU A 55 12.51 -9.31 -12.77
CA LEU A 55 11.88 -8.91 -14.04
C LEU A 55 11.57 -10.08 -15.00
N PRO A 56 12.45 -11.10 -15.17
CA PRO A 56 12.12 -12.27 -16.00
C PRO A 56 10.96 -13.10 -15.45
N GLU A 57 10.86 -13.23 -14.13
CA GLU A 57 9.80 -13.97 -13.45
C GLU A 57 8.46 -13.23 -13.58
N LEU A 58 8.47 -11.89 -13.47
CA LEU A 58 7.31 -11.04 -13.69
C LEU A 58 6.75 -11.18 -15.11
N LYS A 59 7.62 -11.09 -16.13
CA LYS A 59 7.21 -11.29 -17.52
C LYS A 59 6.58 -12.68 -17.77
N THR A 60 7.05 -13.69 -17.04
CA THR A 60 6.49 -15.04 -17.15
C THR A 60 5.13 -15.15 -16.42
N ALA A 61 4.86 -14.29 -15.43
CA ALA A 61 3.56 -14.22 -14.76
C ALA A 61 2.50 -13.57 -15.64
N GLU A 62 2.85 -12.48 -16.35
CA GLU A 62 1.99 -11.78 -17.32
C GLU A 62 1.45 -12.74 -18.40
N LEU A 63 2.29 -13.64 -18.90
CA LEU A 63 1.95 -14.58 -19.97
C LEU A 63 1.11 -15.80 -19.52
N ARG A 64 0.73 -15.89 -18.24
CA ARG A 64 0.04 -17.08 -17.70
C ARG A 64 -1.44 -17.10 -18.10
N VAL A 65 -1.90 -18.26 -18.58
CA VAL A 65 -3.32 -18.54 -18.84
C VAL A 65 -3.75 -19.81 -18.09
N PRO A 66 -4.82 -19.78 -17.26
CA PRO A 66 -5.63 -18.61 -16.90
C PRO A 66 -4.84 -17.59 -16.05
N CYS A 67 -5.31 -16.34 -15.99
CA CYS A 67 -4.67 -15.29 -15.19
C CYS A 67 -4.51 -15.72 -13.73
N ASN A 68 -3.45 -15.23 -13.09
CA ASN A 68 -3.30 -15.30 -11.63
C ASN A 68 -3.29 -13.88 -11.04
N PRO A 69 -4.41 -13.42 -10.43
CA PRO A 69 -4.51 -12.08 -9.85
C PRO A 69 -3.42 -11.73 -8.83
N ILE A 70 -2.93 -12.71 -8.05
CA ILE A 70 -1.92 -12.47 -7.02
C ILE A 70 -0.56 -12.22 -7.67
N GLU A 71 -0.17 -13.02 -8.66
CA GLU A 71 1.09 -12.83 -9.41
C GLU A 71 1.08 -11.48 -10.13
N LEU A 72 -0.02 -11.16 -10.82
CA LEU A 72 -0.17 -9.92 -11.59
C LEU A 72 -0.21 -8.67 -10.69
N ARG A 73 -0.89 -8.73 -9.53
CA ARG A 73 -0.83 -7.64 -8.53
C ARG A 73 0.59 -7.45 -8.00
N SER A 74 1.27 -8.54 -7.71
CA SER A 74 2.66 -8.51 -7.22
C SER A 74 3.58 -7.85 -8.24
N ASP A 75 3.37 -8.12 -9.53
CA ASP A 75 4.10 -7.49 -10.61
C ASP A 75 3.92 -5.96 -10.63
N VAL A 76 2.67 -5.47 -10.60
CA VAL A 76 2.39 -4.03 -10.54
C VAL A 76 3.07 -3.37 -9.33
N ILE A 77 3.05 -4.01 -8.15
CA ILE A 77 3.72 -3.51 -6.93
C ILE A 77 5.25 -3.42 -7.14
N ILE A 78 5.86 -4.49 -7.65
CA ILE A 78 7.31 -4.56 -7.84
C ILE A 78 7.79 -3.55 -8.88
N ARG A 79 7.09 -3.42 -10.02
CA ARG A 79 7.44 -2.43 -11.06
C ARG A 79 7.25 -1.00 -10.59
N THR A 80 6.20 -0.73 -9.81
CA THR A 80 6.00 0.58 -9.16
C THR A 80 7.17 0.90 -8.23
N ARG A 81 7.65 -0.09 -7.47
CA ARG A 81 8.82 0.10 -6.60
C ARG A 81 10.11 0.36 -7.38
N LEU A 82 10.34 -0.37 -8.47
CA LEU A 82 11.49 -0.15 -9.35
C LEU A 82 11.49 1.25 -9.96
N TYR A 83 10.32 1.78 -10.31
CA TYR A 83 10.18 3.18 -10.72
C TYR A 83 10.62 4.15 -9.61
N GLU A 84 10.11 3.97 -8.39
CA GLU A 84 10.44 4.83 -7.25
C GLU A 84 11.95 4.84 -6.96
N GLU A 85 12.59 3.67 -7.04
CA GLU A 85 14.03 3.54 -6.85
C GLU A 85 14.82 4.24 -7.97
N ALA A 86 14.36 4.17 -9.22
CA ALA A 86 14.97 4.88 -10.33
C ALA A 86 14.83 6.41 -10.21
N VAL A 87 13.66 6.90 -9.78
CA VAL A 87 13.44 8.32 -9.48
C VAL A 87 14.36 8.78 -8.34
N ALA A 88 14.45 8.01 -7.25
CA ALA A 88 15.33 8.32 -6.13
C ALA A 88 16.82 8.33 -6.52
N ALA A 89 17.21 7.50 -7.50
CA ALA A 89 18.56 7.46 -8.07
C ALA A 89 18.81 8.55 -9.13
N ALA A 90 17.83 9.42 -9.42
CA ALA A 90 17.88 10.42 -10.49
C ALA A 90 18.21 9.82 -11.87
N ASP A 91 17.70 8.62 -12.16
CA ASP A 91 17.84 7.94 -13.46
C ASP A 91 16.51 8.02 -14.24
N PRO A 92 16.28 9.10 -15.02
CA PRO A 92 15.02 9.33 -15.71
C PRO A 92 14.73 8.26 -16.77
N LYS A 93 15.76 7.75 -17.46
CA LYS A 93 15.58 6.73 -18.50
C LYS A 93 15.06 5.43 -17.89
N ARG A 94 15.66 5.02 -16.77
CA ARG A 94 15.21 3.83 -16.03
C ARG A 94 13.83 4.06 -15.43
N ALA A 95 13.56 5.24 -14.86
CA ALA A 95 12.24 5.58 -14.35
C ALA A 95 11.17 5.44 -15.44
N ASP A 96 11.36 6.07 -16.60
CA ASP A 96 10.39 5.98 -17.71
C ASP A 96 10.16 4.53 -18.16
N GLN A 97 11.23 3.73 -18.26
CA GLN A 97 11.11 2.31 -18.61
C GLN A 97 10.27 1.53 -17.59
N GLN A 98 10.52 1.72 -16.29
CA GLN A 98 9.78 1.02 -15.24
C GLN A 98 8.33 1.49 -15.15
N LEU A 99 8.07 2.78 -15.38
CA LEU A 99 6.72 3.33 -15.39
C LEU A 99 5.88 2.80 -16.56
N MET A 100 6.48 2.70 -17.76
CA MET A 100 5.82 2.09 -18.92
C MET A 100 5.50 0.62 -18.67
N GLY A 101 6.45 -0.16 -18.14
CA GLY A 101 6.22 -1.56 -17.80
C GLY A 101 5.16 -1.73 -16.72
N ALA A 102 5.13 -0.88 -15.69
CA ALA A 102 4.10 -0.91 -14.66
C ALA A 102 2.70 -0.63 -15.23
N ARG A 103 2.61 0.27 -16.22
CA ARG A 103 1.34 0.58 -16.90
C ARG A 103 0.83 -0.58 -17.74
N GLU A 104 1.71 -1.22 -18.51
CA GLU A 104 1.36 -2.39 -19.33
C GLU A 104 0.85 -3.53 -18.45
N ALA A 105 1.61 -3.88 -17.40
CA ALA A 105 1.20 -4.87 -16.42
C ALA A 105 -0.14 -4.52 -15.75
N LEU A 106 -0.36 -3.24 -15.44
CA LEU A 106 -1.58 -2.78 -14.79
C LEU A 106 -2.82 -2.96 -15.67
N ASP A 107 -2.73 -2.63 -16.96
CA ASP A 107 -3.87 -2.76 -17.89
C ASP A 107 -4.29 -4.23 -18.03
N GLU A 108 -3.33 -5.15 -18.11
CA GLU A 108 -3.60 -6.60 -18.09
C GLU A 108 -4.17 -7.05 -16.74
N THR A 109 -3.59 -6.59 -15.63
CA THR A 109 -4.02 -6.99 -14.28
C THR A 109 -5.45 -6.53 -13.98
N ILE A 110 -5.83 -5.30 -14.33
CA ILE A 110 -7.19 -4.78 -14.08
C ILE A 110 -8.23 -5.59 -14.87
N ALA A 111 -7.90 -6.07 -16.07
CA ALA A 111 -8.79 -6.94 -16.84
C ALA A 111 -9.01 -8.29 -16.14
N CYS A 112 -7.96 -8.86 -15.52
CA CYS A 112 -8.06 -10.12 -14.79
C CYS A 112 -8.64 -9.96 -13.36
N ALA A 113 -8.45 -8.81 -12.71
CA ALA A 113 -8.79 -8.55 -11.31
C ALA A 113 -9.47 -7.18 -11.11
N PRO A 114 -10.63 -6.93 -11.74
CA PRO A 114 -11.26 -5.60 -11.76
C PRO A 114 -11.77 -5.14 -10.38
N THR A 115 -11.86 -6.04 -9.41
CA THR A 115 -12.31 -5.75 -8.04
C THR A 115 -11.17 -5.38 -7.10
N GLU A 116 -9.91 -5.35 -7.55
CA GLU A 116 -8.78 -4.98 -6.69
C GLU A 116 -8.59 -3.45 -6.62
N GLY A 117 -8.94 -2.86 -5.48
CA GLY A 117 -8.93 -1.41 -5.26
C GLY A 117 -7.54 -0.77 -5.32
N PHE A 118 -6.47 -1.53 -5.01
CA PHE A 118 -5.10 -1.03 -5.15
C PHE A 118 -4.74 -0.72 -6.60
N LEU A 119 -5.13 -1.59 -7.54
CA LEU A 119 -4.82 -1.40 -8.96
C LEU A 119 -5.45 -0.12 -9.50
N TRP A 120 -6.67 0.17 -9.08
CA TRP A 120 -7.34 1.43 -9.44
C TRP A 120 -6.62 2.67 -8.90
N PHE A 121 -6.03 2.59 -7.69
CA PHE A 121 -5.17 3.66 -7.20
C PHE A 121 -3.89 3.77 -8.02
N ILE A 122 -3.21 2.66 -8.33
CA ILE A 122 -2.00 2.69 -9.15
C ILE A 122 -2.29 3.22 -10.56
N ARG A 123 -3.46 2.93 -11.13
CA ARG A 123 -3.90 3.53 -12.40
C ARG A 123 -3.92 5.04 -12.33
N TYR A 124 -4.62 5.59 -11.34
CA TYR A 124 -4.64 7.02 -11.09
C TYR A 124 -3.21 7.56 -10.90
N TRP A 125 -2.43 6.94 -10.02
CA TRP A 125 -1.08 7.36 -9.68
C TRP A 125 -0.14 7.40 -10.89
N ILE A 126 -0.09 6.37 -11.74
CA ILE A 126 0.73 6.35 -12.96
C ILE A 126 0.34 7.52 -13.85
N ARG A 127 -0.96 7.74 -14.08
CA ARG A 127 -1.46 8.77 -14.98
C ARG A 127 -1.09 10.17 -14.50
N ILE A 128 -1.25 10.46 -13.21
CA ILE A 128 -0.83 11.74 -12.61
C ILE A 128 0.68 11.94 -12.73
N ASN A 129 1.49 10.91 -12.47
CA ASN A 129 2.95 11.01 -12.59
C ASN A 129 3.44 11.12 -14.04
N GLN A 130 2.62 10.75 -15.01
CA GLN A 130 2.84 11.02 -16.45
C GLN A 130 2.36 12.40 -16.89
N GLY A 131 1.91 13.25 -15.95
CA GLY A 131 1.45 14.60 -16.25
C GLY A 131 0.01 14.67 -16.79
N ALA A 132 -0.78 13.60 -16.66
CA ALA A 132 -2.19 13.65 -17.02
C ALA A 132 -2.95 14.65 -16.12
N PRO A 133 -3.91 15.40 -16.65
CA PRO A 133 -4.78 16.24 -15.83
C PRO A 133 -5.60 15.37 -14.87
N ALA A 134 -5.78 15.84 -13.63
CA ALA A 134 -6.43 15.04 -12.60
C ALA A 134 -7.91 14.72 -12.88
N GLY A 135 -8.66 15.66 -13.45
CA GLY A 135 -10.12 15.55 -13.64
C GLY A 135 -10.56 14.23 -14.31
N PRO A 136 -10.06 13.90 -15.52
CA PRO A 136 -10.38 12.64 -16.20
C PRO A 136 -10.00 11.37 -15.42
N GLU A 137 -9.00 11.45 -14.55
CA GLU A 137 -8.45 10.29 -13.84
C GLU A 137 -9.14 10.05 -12.48
N LEU A 138 -9.96 11.00 -12.00
CA LEU A 138 -10.66 10.90 -10.70
C LEU A 138 -11.55 9.65 -10.58
N ALA A 139 -12.05 9.10 -11.70
CA ALA A 139 -12.82 7.87 -11.72
C ALA A 139 -12.01 6.66 -11.20
N SER A 140 -10.72 6.60 -11.54
CA SER A 140 -9.81 5.55 -11.05
C SER A 140 -9.60 5.69 -9.53
N LEU A 141 -9.43 6.93 -9.05
CA LEU A 141 -9.32 7.19 -7.61
C LEU A 141 -10.62 6.85 -6.85
N ALA A 142 -11.77 7.21 -7.42
CA ALA A 142 -13.09 6.85 -6.88
C ALA A 142 -13.26 5.34 -6.75
N MET A 143 -12.86 4.61 -7.79
CA MET A 143 -12.95 3.16 -7.82
C MET A 143 -12.07 2.52 -6.74
N SER A 144 -10.88 3.07 -6.51
CA SER A 144 -10.01 2.62 -5.43
C SER A 144 -10.65 2.77 -4.05
N TYR A 145 -11.26 3.93 -3.76
CA TYR A 145 -11.98 4.14 -2.49
C TYR A 145 -13.18 3.22 -2.34
N ARG A 146 -13.88 2.91 -3.45
CA ARG A 146 -15.05 2.04 -3.44
C ARG A 146 -14.70 0.57 -3.16
N LEU A 147 -13.60 0.07 -3.73
CA LEU A 147 -13.23 -1.35 -3.67
C LEU A 147 -12.32 -1.69 -2.48
N ALA A 148 -11.43 -0.76 -2.12
CA ALA A 148 -10.49 -0.92 -1.00
C ALA A 148 -10.59 0.27 -0.04
N PRO A 149 -11.73 0.46 0.63
CA PRO A 149 -11.86 1.49 1.65
C PRO A 149 -10.96 1.13 2.84
N VAL A 150 -10.20 2.11 3.33
CA VAL A 150 -9.52 2.01 4.65
C VAL A 150 -8.41 0.94 4.71
N GLU A 151 -7.85 0.53 3.57
CA GLU A 151 -6.65 -0.33 3.56
C GLU A 151 -5.40 0.47 3.91
N GLY A 152 -4.88 0.28 5.13
CA GLY A 152 -3.80 1.11 5.70
C GLY A 152 -2.56 1.26 4.80
N TRP A 153 -2.16 0.19 4.11
CA TRP A 153 -1.01 0.20 3.20
C TRP A 153 -1.26 0.99 1.91
N ILE A 154 -2.51 1.01 1.41
CA ILE A 154 -2.93 1.88 0.29
C ILE A 154 -3.04 3.32 0.78
N ALA A 155 -3.69 3.52 1.93
CA ALA A 155 -3.98 4.81 2.53
C ALA A 155 -2.73 5.67 2.74
N VAL A 156 -1.61 5.07 3.15
CA VAL A 156 -0.32 5.77 3.32
C VAL A 156 0.08 6.56 2.08
N ARG A 157 -0.18 6.02 0.89
CA ARG A 157 0.16 6.66 -0.40
C ARG A 157 -1.04 7.42 -0.97
N ARG A 158 -2.22 6.80 -0.98
CA ARG A 158 -3.44 7.35 -1.59
C ARG A 158 -3.87 8.65 -0.94
N ASN A 159 -3.69 8.80 0.37
CA ASN A 159 -4.13 10.00 1.07
C ASN A 159 -3.37 11.25 0.58
N VAL A 160 -2.06 11.17 0.33
CA VAL A 160 -1.26 12.28 -0.23
C VAL A 160 -1.83 12.74 -1.57
N TYR A 161 -2.07 11.79 -2.47
CA TYR A 161 -2.59 12.05 -3.81
C TYR A 161 -4.02 12.59 -3.79
N SER A 162 -4.85 12.09 -2.87
CA SER A 162 -6.25 12.50 -2.76
C SER A 162 -6.39 13.88 -2.14
N LEU A 163 -5.51 14.22 -1.18
CA LEU A 163 -5.46 15.57 -0.60
C LEU A 163 -5.02 16.62 -1.62
N ALA A 164 -4.11 16.28 -2.54
CA ALA A 164 -3.66 17.18 -3.60
C ALA A 164 -4.78 17.57 -4.58
N VAL A 165 -5.80 16.73 -4.75
CA VAL A 165 -6.95 16.98 -5.64
C VAL A 165 -8.26 17.13 -4.89
N TYR A 166 -8.21 17.34 -3.58
CA TYR A 166 -9.36 17.24 -2.68
C TYR A 166 -10.56 18.09 -3.10
N GLU A 167 -10.32 19.31 -3.60
CA GLU A 167 -11.38 20.22 -4.03
C GLU A 167 -12.12 19.74 -5.30
N LEU A 168 -11.50 18.88 -6.11
CA LEU A 168 -12.09 18.30 -7.30
C LEU A 168 -12.93 17.04 -7.00
N LEU A 169 -12.81 16.48 -5.80
CA LEU A 169 -13.48 15.25 -5.41
C LEU A 169 -14.98 15.47 -5.17
N ALA A 170 -15.78 14.45 -5.41
CA ALA A 170 -17.18 14.42 -4.97
C ALA A 170 -17.27 14.39 -3.44
N GLU A 171 -18.39 14.82 -2.86
CA GLU A 171 -18.52 14.97 -1.40
C GLU A 171 -18.40 13.64 -0.63
N ASP A 172 -18.84 12.53 -1.21
CA ASP A 172 -18.63 11.20 -0.66
C ASP A 172 -17.15 10.80 -0.65
N GLN A 173 -16.42 11.09 -1.72
CA GLN A 173 -14.97 10.87 -1.79
C GLN A 173 -14.22 11.76 -0.79
N LYS A 174 -14.60 13.03 -0.67
CA LYS A 174 -14.04 13.94 0.35
C LYS A 174 -14.22 13.38 1.75
N ARG A 175 -15.40 12.83 2.08
CA ARG A 175 -15.62 12.13 3.36
C ARG A 175 -14.71 10.91 3.50
N ALA A 176 -14.55 10.11 2.45
CA ALA A 176 -13.68 8.94 2.48
C ALA A 176 -12.20 9.30 2.73
N VAL A 177 -11.67 10.35 2.09
CA VAL A 177 -10.30 10.85 2.30
C VAL A 177 -10.07 11.26 3.75
N ARG A 178 -11.05 11.94 4.34
CA ARG A 178 -11.01 12.40 5.73
C ARG A 178 -11.09 11.25 6.74
N ALA A 179 -11.99 10.30 6.53
CA ALA A 179 -12.10 9.10 7.35
C ALA A 179 -10.84 8.23 7.25
N GLU A 180 -10.24 8.13 6.07
CA GLU A 180 -8.96 7.45 5.86
C GLU A 180 -7.83 8.14 6.63
N PHE A 181 -7.76 9.48 6.63
CA PHE A 181 -6.80 10.23 7.44
C PHE A 181 -6.95 9.95 8.95
N ALA A 182 -8.18 9.99 9.46
CA ALA A 182 -8.45 9.64 10.86
C ALA A 182 -8.02 8.20 11.18
N THR A 183 -8.21 7.27 10.23
CA THR A 183 -7.76 5.88 10.38
C THR A 183 -6.24 5.76 10.42
N LEU A 184 -5.50 6.55 9.63
CA LEU A 184 -4.02 6.57 9.70
C LEU A 184 -3.55 6.95 11.11
N VAL A 185 -4.17 7.96 11.73
CA VAL A 185 -3.88 8.36 13.11
C VAL A 185 -4.22 7.23 14.08
N ASN A 186 -5.43 6.67 14.00
CA ASN A 186 -5.90 5.62 14.90
C ASN A 186 -5.08 4.31 14.79
N SER A 187 -4.48 4.06 13.63
CA SER A 187 -3.61 2.90 13.37
C SER A 187 -2.15 3.13 13.77
N GLY A 188 -1.81 4.29 14.35
CA GLY A 188 -0.45 4.61 14.76
C GLY A 188 0.49 5.01 13.62
N LEU A 189 -0.01 5.25 12.41
CA LEU A 189 0.78 5.72 11.25
C LEU A 189 1.02 7.24 11.33
N LEU A 190 1.48 7.69 12.50
CA LEU A 190 1.50 9.10 12.90
C LEU A 190 2.41 9.95 12.02
N ALA A 191 3.59 9.45 11.65
CA ALA A 191 4.53 10.20 10.80
C ALA A 191 3.93 10.51 9.43
N THR A 192 3.18 9.57 8.86
CA THR A 192 2.46 9.78 7.59
C THR A 192 1.30 10.77 7.79
N ALA A 193 0.49 10.59 8.85
CA ALA A 193 -0.61 11.51 9.13
C ALA A 193 -0.12 12.96 9.35
N VAL A 194 0.97 13.15 10.09
CA VAL A 194 1.57 14.49 10.31
C VAL A 194 2.02 15.10 8.98
N ARG A 195 2.73 14.35 8.13
CA ARG A 195 3.10 14.85 6.79
C ARG A 195 1.88 15.22 5.94
N ASN A 196 0.82 14.41 5.98
CA ASN A 196 -0.40 14.66 5.21
C ASN A 196 -1.10 15.95 5.67
N VAL A 197 -1.26 16.18 6.97
CA VAL A 197 -1.95 17.39 7.48
C VAL A 197 -1.13 18.66 7.29
N LEU A 198 0.20 18.55 7.35
CA LEU A 198 1.11 19.69 7.15
C LEU A 198 1.22 20.07 5.68
N GLY A 199 1.23 19.07 4.79
CA GLY A 199 1.19 19.27 3.34
C GLY A 199 -0.19 19.67 2.82
N ALA A 200 -1.27 19.37 3.56
CA ALA A 200 -2.61 19.83 3.22
C ALA A 200 -2.71 21.36 3.38
N GLY A 201 -3.28 22.03 2.37
CA GLY A 201 -3.59 23.46 2.45
C GLY A 201 -4.53 23.78 3.61
N TRP A 202 -4.47 25.01 4.11
CA TRP A 202 -5.24 25.47 5.29
C TRP A 202 -6.74 25.10 5.28
N PRO A 203 -7.49 25.25 4.17
CA PRO A 203 -8.93 24.93 4.18
C PRO A 203 -9.26 23.45 4.43
N ILE A 204 -8.33 22.55 4.13
CA ILE A 204 -8.50 21.10 4.29
C ILE A 204 -8.01 20.66 5.67
N ARG A 205 -6.97 21.33 6.18
CA ARG A 205 -6.37 21.05 7.49
C ARG A 205 -7.40 20.99 8.61
N ASP A 206 -8.25 22.00 8.73
CA ASP A 206 -9.25 22.06 9.81
C ASP A 206 -10.28 20.93 9.69
N LYS A 207 -10.67 20.58 8.45
CA LYS A 207 -11.57 19.45 8.19
C LYS A 207 -10.91 18.13 8.61
N LEU A 208 -9.63 17.93 8.31
CA LEU A 208 -8.88 16.74 8.73
C LEU A 208 -8.74 16.66 10.26
N LEU A 209 -8.43 17.78 10.92
CA LEU A 209 -8.30 17.84 12.36
C LEU A 209 -9.62 17.55 13.08
N SER A 210 -10.75 18.04 12.54
CA SER A 210 -12.08 17.79 13.10
C SER A 210 -12.44 16.30 13.16
N GLU A 211 -11.96 15.51 12.20
CA GLU A 211 -12.24 14.06 12.11
C GLU A 211 -11.50 13.27 13.20
N LEU A 212 -10.48 13.86 13.82
CA LEU A 212 -9.75 13.24 14.92
C LEU A 212 -10.56 13.18 16.22
N GLU A 213 -11.67 13.94 16.35
CA GLU A 213 -12.54 13.89 17.53
C GLU A 213 -12.97 12.46 17.89
N TRP A 214 -13.17 11.62 16.88
CA TRP A 214 -13.62 10.23 16.99
C TRP A 214 -12.50 9.20 17.08
N THR A 215 -11.24 9.64 17.09
CA THR A 215 -10.07 8.76 17.20
C THR A 215 -9.65 8.53 18.64
N ASP A 216 -8.92 7.44 18.88
CA ASP A 216 -8.40 7.08 20.19
C ASP A 216 -7.65 8.26 20.85
N PRO A 217 -7.99 8.64 22.10
CA PRO A 217 -7.36 9.78 22.77
C PRO A 217 -5.84 9.67 22.90
N THR A 218 -5.30 8.45 23.07
CA THR A 218 -3.85 8.22 23.12
C THR A 218 -3.22 8.54 21.77
N MET A 219 -3.82 8.06 20.68
CA MET A 219 -3.34 8.34 19.33
C MET A 219 -3.41 9.83 18.98
N ARG A 220 -4.47 10.54 19.37
CA ARG A 220 -4.56 12.01 19.21
C ARG A 220 -3.44 12.74 19.95
N TYR A 221 -3.17 12.36 21.19
CA TYR A 221 -2.10 12.97 21.97
C TYR A 221 -0.73 12.73 21.33
N GLN A 222 -0.47 11.50 20.88
CA GLN A 222 0.78 11.16 20.20
C GLN A 222 0.93 11.89 18.86
N PHE A 223 -0.14 12.00 18.09
CA PHE A 223 -0.21 12.78 16.85
C PHE A 223 0.12 14.26 17.11
N ALA A 224 -0.56 14.90 18.06
CA ALA A 224 -0.33 16.30 18.41
C ALA A 224 1.12 16.55 18.85
N ARG A 225 1.67 15.66 19.69
CA ARG A 225 3.05 15.74 20.16
C ARG A 225 4.05 15.63 19.00
N MET A 226 3.79 14.73 18.05
CA MET A 226 4.63 14.56 16.85
C MET A 226 4.55 15.80 15.95
N ALA A 227 3.35 16.32 15.69
CA ALA A 227 3.18 17.56 14.91
C ALA A 227 3.95 18.73 15.54
N ARG A 228 3.91 18.88 16.87
CA ARG A 228 4.66 19.91 17.60
C ARG A 228 6.17 19.72 17.47
N ALA A 229 6.65 18.48 17.50
CA ALA A 229 8.07 18.17 17.27
C ALA A 229 8.53 18.55 15.85
N GLU A 230 7.63 18.47 14.87
CA GLU A 230 7.83 18.96 13.50
C GLU A 230 7.60 20.49 13.36
N GLY A 231 7.45 21.21 14.47
CA GLY A 231 7.31 22.67 14.50
C GLY A 231 5.90 23.20 14.23
N ALA A 232 4.88 22.32 14.22
CA ALA A 232 3.49 22.70 13.99
C ALA A 232 2.63 22.58 15.25
N ASP A 233 2.04 23.69 15.68
CA ASP A 233 1.06 23.70 16.77
C ASP A 233 -0.36 23.54 16.19
N LEU A 234 -0.85 22.29 16.18
CA LEU A 234 -2.15 21.95 15.61
C LEU A 234 -3.22 21.88 16.70
N ALA A 235 -4.37 22.49 16.44
CA ALA A 235 -5.55 22.39 17.29
C ALA A 235 -6.19 20.99 17.15
N VAL A 236 -5.64 20.01 17.87
CA VAL A 236 -6.16 18.63 17.86
C VAL A 236 -7.29 18.50 18.89
N PRO A 237 -8.51 18.05 18.48
CA PRO A 237 -9.65 17.96 19.37
C PRO A 237 -9.36 17.14 20.63
N GLY A 238 -9.67 17.70 21.81
CA GLY A 238 -9.51 17.02 23.10
C GLY A 238 -8.06 16.87 23.58
N VAL A 239 -7.08 17.47 22.90
CA VAL A 239 -5.67 17.43 23.32
C VAL A 239 -5.21 18.79 23.81
N LYS A 240 -4.69 18.83 25.04
CA LYS A 240 -3.95 19.99 25.57
C LYS A 240 -2.48 19.60 25.75
N LEU A 241 -1.61 20.09 24.87
CA LEU A 241 -0.17 19.94 25.05
C LEU A 241 0.32 21.01 26.01
N ARG A 242 1.08 20.60 27.03
CA ARG A 242 1.74 21.55 27.93
C ARG A 242 2.74 22.40 27.14
N ASP A 243 2.74 23.70 27.35
CA ASP A 243 3.75 24.61 26.79
C ASP A 243 5.16 24.15 27.26
N PRO A 244 6.20 24.16 26.41
CA PRO A 244 7.61 23.99 26.82
C PRO A 244 8.00 24.83 28.05
N LEU A 245 7.33 25.97 28.27
CA LEU A 245 7.54 26.86 29.40
C LEU A 245 6.64 26.57 30.62
N GLY A 246 5.88 25.47 30.61
CA GLY A 246 5.11 24.98 31.76
C GLY A 246 3.76 25.67 32.01
N ARG A 247 3.33 26.61 31.16
CA ARG A 247 2.02 27.27 31.28
C ARG A 247 0.91 26.38 30.70
N GLN A 248 -0.21 26.28 31.41
CA GLN A 248 -1.44 25.68 30.89
C GLN A 248 -2.26 26.75 30.16
N GLN A 249 -2.78 26.43 28.98
CA GLN A 249 -3.85 27.18 28.30
C GLN A 249 -5.14 26.34 28.28
#